data_AF-A0A9Q3DTR4-F1
#
_entry.id   AF-A0A9Q3DTR4-F1
#
_cell.length_a   1.000
_cell.length_b   1.000
_cell.length_c   1.000
_cell.angle_alpha   90.00
_cell.angle_beta   90.00
_cell.angle_gamma   90.00
#
_symmetry.space_group_name_H-M   'P 1'
#
loop_
_entity.id
_entity.type
_entity.pdbx_description
1 polymer ?
#
loop_
_entity_poly.entity_id
_entity_poly.type
_entity_poly.pdbx_seq_one_letter_code
_entity_poly.pdbx_strand_id
1 'polypeptide(L)'
;MNEIHGRRNCPWWKIQIIQKYSNGTFIWKKIMSFENYKYYVDKDPYEWCLRQSKRLKAIDTQMNIKMRNHKLLTQIPQELDHAVKRICNQSFTLDDISNTLRDVRKRPNIGKYSSYKSSSFKEKQPFRV
;
A
#
# COMPACT_ATOMS: atom_id res chain seq x y z
N MET A 1 -14.41 7.80 49.54
CA MET A 1 -13.56 8.35 48.47
C MET A 1 -14.24 8.06 47.14
N ASN A 2 -14.86 9.07 46.53
CA ASN A 2 -15.58 8.88 45.27
C ASN A 2 -14.58 9.03 44.11
N GLU A 3 -14.04 7.91 43.64
CA GLU A 3 -13.29 7.87 42.38
C GLU A 3 -14.23 8.26 41.25
N ILE A 4 -13.96 9.39 40.58
CA ILE A 4 -14.72 9.87 39.43
C ILE A 4 -14.49 8.88 38.26
N HIS A 5 -15.30 7.82 38.22
CA HIS A 5 -15.36 6.84 37.15
C HIS A 5 -15.94 7.49 35.89
N GLY A 6 -15.12 8.20 35.12
CA GLY A 6 -15.62 8.78 33.86
C GLY A 6 -14.66 9.63 33.05
N ARG A 7 -13.61 10.22 33.64
CA ARG A 7 -12.67 11.06 32.89
C ARG A 7 -11.45 10.27 32.43
N ARG A 8 -11.65 9.41 31.43
CA ARG A 8 -10.55 8.80 30.67
C ARG A 8 -10.00 9.83 29.67
N ASN A 9 -8.68 9.86 29.48
CA ASN A 9 -8.05 10.77 28.53
C ASN A 9 -8.41 10.42 27.06
N CYS A 10 -8.31 11.41 26.17
CA CYS A 10 -8.65 11.24 24.74
C CYS A 10 -7.91 10.08 24.05
N PRO A 11 -6.61 9.83 24.31
CA PRO A 11 -5.91 8.65 23.78
C PRO A 11 -6.57 7.32 24.16
N TRP A 12 -7.03 7.18 25.40
CA TRP A 12 -7.71 5.97 25.85
C TRP A 12 -9.02 5.72 25.08
N TRP A 13 -9.84 6.75 24.89
CA TRP A 13 -11.08 6.64 24.10
C TRP A 13 -10.81 6.25 22.64
N LYS A 14 -9.74 6.79 22.03
CA LYS A 14 -9.33 6.38 20.68
C LYS A 14 -9.01 4.89 20.61
N ILE A 15 -8.27 4.37 21.59
CA ILE A 15 -7.94 2.93 21.66
C ILE A 15 -9.21 2.09 21.79
N GLN A 16 -10.15 2.48 22.66
CA GLN A 16 -11.40 1.74 22.87
C GLN A 16 -12.30 1.74 21.63
N ILE A 17 -12.41 2.87 20.92
CA ILE A 17 -13.15 2.97 19.66
C ILE A 17 -12.48 2.08 18.60
N ILE A 18 -11.16 2.13 18.49
CA ILE A 18 -10.42 1.27 17.57
C ILE A 18 -10.67 -0.20 17.91
N GLN A 19 -10.56 -0.62 19.18
CA GLN A 19 -10.80 -2.00 19.59
C GLN A 19 -12.24 -2.45 19.33
N LYS A 20 -13.22 -1.60 19.60
CA LYS A 20 -14.65 -1.93 19.47
C LYS A 20 -15.12 -1.96 18.01
N TYR A 21 -14.58 -1.10 17.14
CA TYR A 21 -15.05 -0.93 15.77
C TYR A 21 -14.07 -1.44 14.69
N SER A 22 -12.83 -1.77 15.04
CA SER A 22 -11.91 -2.50 14.15
C SER A 22 -12.19 -3.99 14.22
N ASN A 23 -13.41 -4.36 13.81
CA ASN A 23 -13.76 -5.77 13.67
C ASN A 23 -12.89 -6.43 12.57
N GLY A 24 -12.74 -7.75 12.62
CA GLY A 24 -11.95 -8.50 11.63
C GLY A 24 -12.34 -8.17 10.18
N THR A 25 -13.62 -7.85 9.94
CA THR A 25 -14.13 -7.38 8.65
C THR A 25 -13.55 -6.04 8.20
N PHE A 26 -13.38 -5.06 9.09
CA PHE A 26 -12.75 -3.78 8.79
C PHE A 26 -11.28 -3.97 8.40
N ILE A 27 -10.54 -4.75 9.20
CA ILE A 27 -9.13 -5.06 8.93
C ILE A 27 -9.02 -5.79 7.59
N TRP A 28 -9.86 -6.80 7.35
CA TRP A 28 -9.92 -7.53 6.09
C TRP A 28 -10.19 -6.60 4.89
N LYS A 29 -11.15 -5.68 5.00
CA LYS A 29 -11.41 -4.67 3.95
C LYS A 29 -10.18 -3.79 3.69
N LYS A 30 -9.40 -3.43 4.72
CA LYS A 30 -8.17 -2.65 4.55
C LYS A 30 -7.06 -3.46 3.90
N ILE A 31 -6.90 -4.74 4.25
CA ILE A 31 -5.97 -5.68 3.60
C ILE A 31 -6.32 -5.80 2.12
N MET A 32 -7.57 -6.11 1.79
CA MET A 32 -8.04 -6.21 0.41
C MET A 32 -7.85 -4.89 -0.36
N SER A 33 -8.08 -3.75 0.30
CA SER A 33 -7.82 -2.44 -0.32
C SER A 33 -6.34 -2.18 -0.58
N PHE A 34 -5.44 -2.72 0.25
CA PHE A 34 -4.01 -2.61 0.05
C PHE A 34 -3.56 -3.51 -1.12
N GLU A 35 -3.91 -4.79 -1.08
CA GLU A 35 -3.49 -5.79 -2.08
C GLU A 35 -4.03 -5.52 -3.48
N ASN A 36 -5.24 -4.97 -3.59
CA ASN A 36 -5.84 -4.65 -4.89
C ASN A 36 -5.36 -3.30 -5.48
N TYR A 37 -4.63 -2.49 -4.72
CA TYR A 37 -4.22 -1.15 -5.15
C TYR A 37 -2.74 -1.10 -5.53
N LYS A 38 -2.41 -1.78 -6.62
CA LYS A 38 -1.07 -1.75 -7.23
C LYS A 38 -0.70 -0.35 -7.72
N TYR A 39 0.59 -0.07 -7.80
CA TYR A 39 1.11 1.15 -8.41
C TYR A 39 0.90 1.14 -9.93
N TYR A 40 0.54 2.29 -10.47
CA TYR A 40 0.43 2.53 -11.90
C TYR A 40 1.16 3.86 -12.22
N VAL A 41 1.83 3.91 -13.38
CA VAL A 41 2.75 5.01 -13.74
C VAL A 41 2.03 6.34 -14.00
N ASP A 42 0.74 6.28 -14.30
CA ASP A 42 -0.15 7.43 -14.47
C ASP A 42 -0.44 8.17 -13.15
N LYS A 43 -0.34 7.49 -12.01
CA LYS A 43 -0.63 8.06 -10.69
C LYS A 43 0.52 8.91 -10.17
N ASP A 44 0.19 9.88 -9.31
CA ASP A 44 1.23 10.59 -8.55
C ASP A 44 1.93 9.62 -7.57
N PRO A 45 3.25 9.44 -7.68
CA PRO A 45 3.98 8.49 -6.84
C PRO A 45 3.91 8.82 -5.35
N TYR A 46 3.97 10.11 -5.00
CA TYR A 46 3.98 10.54 -3.60
C TYR A 46 2.61 10.30 -2.96
N GLU A 47 1.53 10.70 -3.65
CA GLU A 47 0.17 10.43 -3.19
C GLU A 47 -0.12 8.94 -3.06
N TRP A 48 0.34 8.12 -4.02
CA TRP A 48 0.19 6.67 -3.96
C TRP A 48 0.92 6.07 -2.75
N CYS A 49 2.20 6.43 -2.55
CA CYS A 49 3.01 6.00 -1.42
C CYS A 49 2.36 6.39 -0.08
N LEU A 50 1.88 7.64 0.03
CA LEU A 50 1.21 8.15 1.23
C LEU A 50 -0.09 7.40 1.52
N ARG A 51 -0.91 7.15 0.50
CA ARG A 51 -2.20 6.44 0.64
C ARG A 51 -2.00 4.99 1.07
N GLN A 52 -1.04 4.28 0.47
CA GLN A 52 -0.73 2.90 0.85
C GLN A 52 -0.07 2.83 2.24
N SER A 53 0.81 3.77 2.58
CA SER A 53 1.40 3.88 3.91
C SER A 53 0.35 4.07 5.00
N LYS A 54 -0.65 4.93 4.76
CA LYS A 54 -1.80 5.11 5.67
C LYS A 54 -2.64 3.83 5.82
N ARG A 55 -2.84 3.06 4.74
CA ARG A 55 -3.55 1.77 4.80
C ARG A 55 -2.81 0.75 5.64
N LEU A 56 -1.49 0.63 5.46
CA LEU A 56 -0.65 -0.26 6.26
C LEU A 56 -0.68 0.10 7.76
N LYS A 57 -0.60 1.39 8.10
CA LYS A 57 -0.76 1.87 9.49
C LYS A 57 -2.14 1.56 10.07
N ALA A 58 -3.18 1.53 9.25
CA ALA A 58 -4.54 1.19 9.69
C ALA A 58 -4.76 -0.32 9.85
N ILE A 59 -4.00 -1.15 9.13
CA ILE A 59 -3.99 -2.61 9.28
C ILE A 59 -3.23 -3.00 10.56
N ASP A 60 -2.07 -2.39 10.77
CA ASP A 60 -1.23 -2.62 11.95
C ASP A 60 -0.59 -1.31 12.41
N THR A 61 -1.07 -0.82 13.55
CA THR A 61 -0.60 0.42 14.16
C THR A 61 0.82 0.35 14.72
N GLN A 62 1.32 -0.87 15.01
CA GLN A 62 2.65 -1.12 15.57
C GLN A 62 3.67 -1.47 14.48
N MET A 63 3.28 -1.41 13.21
CA MET A 63 4.15 -1.76 12.09
C MET A 63 5.37 -0.83 12.01
N ASN A 64 6.56 -1.44 12.09
CA ASN A 64 7.83 -0.73 11.91
C ASN A 64 7.88 -0.05 10.52
N ILE A 65 8.44 1.16 10.47
CA ILE A 65 8.69 1.94 9.24
C ILE A 65 9.39 1.10 8.17
N LYS A 66 10.43 0.32 8.54
CA LYS A 66 11.16 -0.53 7.60
C LYS A 66 10.24 -1.60 6.99
N MET A 67 9.47 -2.30 7.83
CA MET A 67 8.52 -3.33 7.41
C MET A 67 7.45 -2.74 6.48
N ARG A 68 6.92 -1.56 6.83
CA ARG A 68 5.95 -0.83 6.01
C ARG A 68 6.51 -0.50 4.64
N ASN A 69 7.72 0.02 4.57
CA ASN A 69 8.37 0.37 3.32
C ASN A 69 8.64 -0.87 2.44
N HIS A 70 9.05 -2.00 3.03
CA HIS A 70 9.16 -3.26 2.29
C HIS A 70 7.81 -3.74 1.75
N LYS A 71 6.73 -3.69 2.56
CA LYS A 71 5.38 -4.03 2.09
C LYS A 71 4.93 -3.11 0.95
N LEU A 72 5.27 -1.83 0.97
CA LEU A 72 4.95 -0.92 -0.14
C LEU A 72 5.61 -1.36 -1.46
N LEU A 73 6.87 -1.80 -1.41
CA LEU A 73 7.58 -2.26 -2.60
C LEU A 73 6.93 -3.51 -3.23
N THR A 74 6.25 -4.35 -2.45
CA THR A 74 5.53 -5.52 -3.01
C THR A 74 4.29 -5.15 -3.82
N GLN A 75 3.80 -3.91 -3.71
CA GLN A 75 2.67 -3.39 -4.48
C GLN A 75 3.10 -2.71 -5.79
N ILE A 76 4.40 -2.65 -6.05
CA ILE A 76 4.95 -2.14 -7.31
C ILE A 76 4.90 -3.29 -8.33
N PRO A 77 4.39 -3.06 -9.56
CA PRO A 77 4.34 -4.08 -10.59
C PRO A 77 5.75 -4.53 -10.99
N GLN A 78 5.88 -5.80 -11.38
CA GLN A 78 7.15 -6.44 -11.77
C GLN A 78 7.89 -5.70 -12.90
N GLU A 79 7.14 -5.02 -13.78
CA GLU A 79 7.67 -4.15 -14.84
C GLU A 79 8.62 -3.05 -14.30
N LEU A 80 8.46 -2.69 -13.03
CA LEU A 80 9.27 -1.69 -12.33
C LEU A 80 10.25 -2.32 -11.32
N ASP A 81 10.52 -3.62 -11.41
CA ASP A 81 11.48 -4.32 -10.52
C ASP A 81 12.86 -3.67 -10.51
N HIS A 82 13.29 -3.09 -11.64
CA HIS A 82 14.56 -2.36 -11.72
C HIS A 82 14.59 -1.15 -10.76
N ALA A 83 13.45 -0.46 -10.59
CA ALA A 83 13.31 0.64 -9.64
C ALA A 83 13.30 0.12 -8.19
N VAL A 84 12.62 -1.00 -7.94
CA VAL A 84 12.60 -1.67 -6.63
C VAL A 84 14.00 -2.10 -6.21
N LYS A 85 14.78 -2.74 -7.10
CA LYS A 85 16.17 -3.14 -6.85
C LYS A 85 17.07 -1.96 -6.53
N ARG A 86 16.91 -0.83 -7.26
CA ARG A 86 17.68 0.40 -7.00
C ARG A 86 17.44 0.93 -5.58
N ILE A 87 16.20 0.84 -5.08
CA ILE A 87 15.82 1.27 -3.73
C ILE A 87 16.35 0.30 -2.66
N CYS A 88 16.21 -1.01 -2.88
CA CYS A 88 16.57 -2.04 -1.90
C CYS A 88 18.07 -2.12 -1.57
N ASN A 89 18.94 -1.55 -2.41
CA ASN A 89 20.39 -1.57 -2.21
C ASN A 89 20.88 -0.65 -1.07
N GLN A 90 20.02 0.17 -0.48
CA GLN A 90 20.36 1.14 0.58
C GLN A 90 19.30 1.15 1.69
N SER A 91 19.56 1.82 2.82
CA SER A 91 18.50 2.17 3.77
C SER A 91 17.58 3.22 3.13
N PHE A 92 16.33 2.86 2.85
CA PHE A 92 15.43 3.71 2.09
C PHE A 92 14.22 4.20 2.89
N THR A 93 13.85 5.45 2.63
CA THR A 93 12.69 6.14 3.18
C THR A 93 11.51 6.09 2.22
N LEU A 94 10.35 6.58 2.66
CA LEU A 94 9.18 6.71 1.79
C LEU A 94 9.45 7.70 0.64
N ASP A 95 10.24 8.74 0.91
CA ASP A 95 10.59 9.77 -0.06
C ASP A 95 11.48 9.20 -1.16
N ASP A 96 12.44 8.33 -0.82
CA ASP A 96 13.29 7.64 -1.79
C ASP A 96 12.49 6.77 -2.76
N ILE A 97 11.47 6.08 -2.24
CA ILE A 97 10.53 5.30 -3.08
C ILE A 97 9.79 6.25 -4.03
N SER A 98 9.23 7.34 -3.51
CA SER A 98 8.44 8.28 -4.31
C SER A 98 9.28 8.98 -5.38
N ASN A 99 10.52 9.36 -5.07
CA ASN A 99 11.45 10.00 -5.99
C ASN A 99 11.88 9.04 -7.09
N THR A 100 12.20 7.79 -6.75
CA THR A 100 12.56 6.77 -7.74
C THR A 100 11.40 6.48 -8.70
N LEU A 101 10.17 6.38 -8.18
CA LEU A 101 8.98 6.20 -9.01
C LEU A 101 8.67 7.43 -9.89
N ARG A 102 8.96 8.64 -9.40
CA ARG A 102 8.86 9.89 -10.17
C ARG A 102 9.89 9.94 -11.29
N ASP A 103 11.11 9.51 -11.04
CA ASP A 103 12.17 9.41 -12.05
C ASP A 103 11.80 8.42 -13.15
N VAL A 104 11.24 7.27 -12.76
CA VAL A 104 10.69 6.30 -13.70
C VAL A 104 9.62 6.98 -14.56
N ARG A 105 8.61 7.62 -13.95
CA ARG A 105 7.53 8.31 -14.69
C ARG A 105 8.04 9.35 -15.70
N LYS A 106 9.14 10.05 -15.42
CA LYS A 106 9.74 11.05 -16.31
C LYS A 106 10.43 10.46 -17.55
N ARG A 107 10.66 9.13 -17.60
CA ARG A 107 11.33 8.50 -18.76
C ARG A 107 10.33 8.31 -19.91
N PRO A 108 10.57 8.92 -21.09
CA PRO A 108 9.60 8.99 -22.18
C PRO A 108 9.29 7.65 -22.89
N ASN A 109 9.96 6.54 -22.54
CA ASN A 109 9.78 5.24 -23.19
C ASN A 109 8.85 4.25 -22.44
N ILE A 110 8.14 4.68 -21.40
CA ILE A 110 7.25 3.77 -20.64
C ILE A 110 5.89 3.55 -21.32
N GLY A 111 5.57 4.28 -22.39
CA GLY A 111 4.39 4.06 -23.22
C GLY A 111 4.27 2.65 -23.82
N LYS A 112 5.36 1.85 -23.81
CA LYS A 112 5.34 0.45 -24.26
C LYS A 112 4.90 -0.56 -23.21
N TYR A 113 4.89 -0.22 -21.92
CA TYR A 113 4.49 -1.16 -20.85
C TYR A 113 2.96 -1.32 -20.72
N SER A 114 2.20 -0.27 -21.04
CA SER A 114 0.73 -0.33 -21.09
C SER A 114 0.19 -1.23 -22.22
N SER A 115 0.98 -1.45 -23.27
CA SER A 115 0.59 -2.25 -24.44
C SER A 115 0.56 -3.76 -24.19
N TYR A 116 1.14 -4.26 -23.09
CA TYR A 116 1.21 -5.70 -22.84
C TYR A 116 0.00 -6.29 -22.11
N LYS A 117 -0.93 -5.45 -21.60
CA LYS A 117 -2.10 -5.93 -20.84
C LYS A 117 -3.43 -5.93 -21.59
N SER A 118 -3.50 -5.42 -22.82
CA SER A 118 -4.70 -5.58 -23.66
C SER A 118 -4.78 -6.93 -24.37
N SER A 119 -3.76 -7.80 -24.28
CA SER A 119 -3.69 -9.05 -25.06
C SER A 119 -4.00 -10.35 -24.30
N SER A 120 -4.23 -10.36 -22.98
CA SER A 120 -4.37 -11.62 -22.22
C SER A 120 -5.76 -11.95 -21.66
N PHE A 121 -6.80 -11.19 -21.99
CA PHE A 121 -8.19 -11.61 -21.77
C PHE A 121 -8.84 -12.06 -23.08
N LYS A 122 -8.39 -13.21 -23.62
CA LYS A 122 -9.27 -14.06 -24.43
C LYS A 122 -9.64 -15.26 -23.57
N GLU A 123 -10.89 -15.26 -23.13
CA GLU A 123 -11.56 -16.35 -22.44
C GLU A 123 -11.26 -17.68 -23.13
N LYS A 124 -10.65 -18.62 -22.40
CA LYS A 124 -10.76 -20.04 -22.76
C LYS A 124 -12.02 -20.56 -22.07
N GLN A 125 -13.08 -20.70 -22.85
CA GLN A 125 -14.27 -21.49 -22.50
C GLN A 125 -13.84 -22.89 -22.04
N PRO A 126 -14.40 -23.45 -20.96
CA PRO A 126 -14.04 -24.79 -20.51
C PRO A 126 -14.64 -25.85 -21.43
N PHE A 127 -13.78 -26.73 -21.97
CA PHE A 127 -14.20 -27.95 -22.64
C PHE A 127 -14.84 -28.90 -21.61
N ARG A 128 -16.08 -29.31 -21.88
CA ARG A 128 -16.80 -30.36 -21.16
C ARG A 128 -16.52 -31.67 -21.91
N VAL A 129 -15.94 -32.65 -21.20
CA VAL A 129 -15.87 -34.06 -21.64
C VAL A 129 -17.12 -34.76 -21.16
#